data_AF-A0A3D1TTY0-F1
#
_entry.id   AF-A0A3D1TTY0-F1
#
_cell.length_a   1.000
_cell.length_b   1.000
_cell.length_c   1.000
_cell.angle_alpha   90.00
_cell.angle_beta   90.00
_cell.angle_gamma   90.00
#
_symmetry.space_group_name_H-M   'P 1'
#
loop_
_entity.id
_entity.type
_entity.pdbx_description
1 polymer ?
#
loop_
_entity_poly.entity_id
_entity_poly.type
_entity_poly.pdbx_seq_one_letter_code
_entity_poly.pdbx_strand_id
1 'polypeptide(L)'
;MVRRASLGGLARWLGVAATCGMFVVLVMGATVTNTGSEHGCGRSWPLCHGQFIPQMAVSTMIEFSHRAVVGVESALIIGLAILAVVAHWRRQEVRFLASLMVVFLFLQAGLGAWAVMQPQSAAALALHFGVSLIAFASVLLMTVLLFEIDDRDMLSTRPLSHRYRALVWAVTGYSYVVVYLGAYVRHSDADQACTGWPLCNGAVIPRFHDKVGAV
;
A
#
# COMPACT_ATOMS: atom_id res chain seq x y z
N MET A 1 18.46 18.37 24.81
CA MET A 1 18.59 18.61 23.35
C MET A 1 19.22 17.43 22.62
N VAL A 2 20.37 16.91 23.05
CA VAL A 2 21.08 15.78 22.41
C VAL A 2 20.20 14.54 22.15
N ARG A 3 19.40 14.12 23.14
CA ARG A 3 18.50 12.95 23.01
C ARG A 3 17.38 13.12 21.95
N ARG A 4 16.93 14.35 21.68
CA ARG A 4 15.93 14.60 20.62
C ARG A 4 16.56 14.62 19.23
N ALA A 5 17.78 15.16 19.12
CA ALA A 5 18.53 15.14 17.86
C ALA A 5 18.90 13.71 17.42
N SER A 6 19.31 12.85 18.35
CA SER A 6 19.62 11.45 18.05
C SER A 6 18.38 10.64 17.63
N LEU A 7 17.22 10.91 18.26
CA LEU A 7 15.94 10.27 17.90
C LEU A 7 15.45 10.70 16.51
N GLY A 8 15.64 11.98 16.14
CA GLY A 8 15.30 12.47 14.80
C GLY A 8 16.15 11.81 13.70
N GLY A 9 17.46 11.68 13.92
CA GLY A 9 18.35 10.97 12.99
C GLY A 9 17.98 9.51 12.80
N LEU A 10 17.67 8.79 13.88
CA LEU A 10 17.19 7.40 13.80
C LEU A 10 15.85 7.30 13.07
N ALA A 11 14.90 8.19 13.36
CA ALA A 11 13.59 8.20 12.70
C ALA A 11 13.70 8.40 11.18
N ARG A 12 14.63 9.23 10.71
CA ARG A 12 14.89 9.44 9.27
C ARG A 12 15.33 8.16 8.58
N TRP A 13 16.36 7.50 9.11
CA TRP A 13 16.86 6.25 8.52
C TRP A 13 15.84 5.12 8.60
N LEU A 14 15.08 5.05 9.70
CA LEU A 14 13.96 4.12 9.81
C LEU A 14 12.86 4.43 8.79
N GLY A 15 12.59 5.71 8.53
CA GLY A 15 11.67 6.16 7.47
C GLY A 15 12.09 5.72 6.08
N VAL A 16 13.37 5.89 5.74
CA VAL A 16 13.93 5.40 4.46
C VAL A 16 13.78 3.88 4.37
N ALA A 17 14.15 3.14 5.42
CA ALA A 17 14.03 1.69 5.45
C ALA A 17 12.57 1.23 5.27
N ALA A 18 11.62 1.82 6.00
CA ALA A 18 10.20 1.50 5.89
C ALA A 18 9.61 1.89 4.53
N THR A 19 10.03 3.02 3.95
CA THR A 19 9.58 3.43 2.62
C THR A 19 10.03 2.43 1.55
N CYS A 20 11.30 2.04 1.57
CA CYS A 20 11.84 1.03 0.67
C CYS A 20 11.19 -0.34 0.91
N GLY A 21 11.00 -0.72 2.17
CA GLY A 21 10.37 -1.98 2.56
C GLY A 21 8.92 -2.07 2.12
N MET A 22 8.12 -1.02 2.29
CA MET A 22 6.75 -0.94 1.74
C MET A 22 6.74 -1.06 0.21
N PHE A 23 7.67 -0.41 -0.51
CA PHE A 23 7.77 -0.59 -1.95
C PHE A 23 8.03 -2.06 -2.33
N VAL A 24 8.95 -2.73 -1.61
CA VAL A 24 9.21 -4.17 -1.78
C VAL A 24 7.95 -4.99 -1.48
N VAL A 25 7.23 -4.70 -0.40
CA VAL A 25 5.96 -5.36 -0.05
C VAL A 25 4.93 -5.24 -1.18
N LEU A 26 4.79 -4.06 -1.78
CA LEU A 26 3.88 -3.85 -2.92
C LEU A 26 4.26 -4.72 -4.12
N VAL A 27 5.56 -4.77 -4.48
CA VAL A 27 6.07 -5.62 -5.58
C VAL A 27 5.88 -7.10 -5.27
N MET A 28 6.11 -7.53 -4.03
CA MET A 28 5.90 -8.90 -3.61
C MET A 28 4.42 -9.29 -3.66
N GLY A 29 3.50 -8.41 -3.24
CA GLY A 29 2.05 -8.67 -3.32
C GLY A 29 1.56 -8.82 -4.76
N ALA A 30 2.07 -7.98 -5.67
CA ALA A 30 1.83 -8.14 -7.10
C ALA A 30 2.42 -9.46 -7.63
N THR A 31 3.61 -9.85 -7.15
CA THR A 31 4.23 -11.14 -7.52
C THR A 31 3.39 -12.33 -7.05
N VAL A 32 2.85 -12.30 -5.82
CA VAL A 32 2.01 -13.38 -5.28
C VAL A 32 0.80 -13.63 -6.18
N THR A 33 0.06 -12.58 -6.53
CA THR A 33 -1.15 -12.70 -7.38
C THR A 33 -0.83 -12.99 -8.85
N ASN A 34 0.27 -12.44 -9.39
CA ASN A 34 0.65 -12.67 -10.79
C ASN A 34 1.23 -14.06 -11.04
N THR A 35 1.67 -14.76 -9.99
CA THR A 35 2.20 -16.13 -10.09
C THR A 35 1.18 -17.20 -9.70
N GLY A 36 -0.05 -16.82 -9.34
CA GLY A 36 -1.05 -17.76 -8.83
C GLY A 36 -0.69 -18.34 -7.46
N SER A 37 0.15 -17.64 -6.69
CA SER A 37 0.68 -18.11 -5.41
C SER A 37 -0.14 -17.66 -4.20
N GLU A 38 -1.25 -16.95 -4.39
CA GLU A 38 -2.11 -16.37 -3.34
C GLU A 38 -2.76 -17.39 -2.41
N HIS A 39 -2.68 -18.69 -2.74
CA HIS A 39 -3.11 -19.81 -1.91
C HIS A 39 -2.00 -20.84 -1.65
N GLY A 40 -0.73 -20.47 -1.87
CA GLY A 40 0.43 -21.33 -1.60
C GLY A 40 0.53 -21.82 -0.15
N CYS A 41 0.05 -21.04 0.80
CA CYS A 41 -0.07 -21.36 2.23
C CYS A 41 -1.45 -21.88 2.63
N GLY A 42 -2.35 -22.11 1.66
CA GLY A 42 -3.73 -22.48 1.92
C GLY A 42 -4.52 -21.38 2.63
N ARG A 43 -5.62 -21.76 3.28
CA ARG A 43 -6.54 -20.85 3.95
C ARG A 43 -6.17 -20.62 5.41
N SER A 44 -4.88 -20.59 5.72
CA SER A 44 -4.35 -20.39 7.07
C SER A 44 -3.62 -19.05 7.17
N TRP A 45 -3.80 -18.37 8.29
CA TRP A 45 -3.05 -17.18 8.69
C TRP A 45 -3.01 -17.15 10.22
N PRO A 46 -1.89 -16.78 10.88
CA PRO A 46 -0.62 -16.32 10.30
C PRO A 46 0.30 -17.45 9.80
N LEU A 47 0.07 -18.69 10.26
CA LEU A 47 0.85 -19.86 9.87
C LEU A 47 0.54 -20.30 8.43
N CYS A 48 1.47 -21.06 7.85
CA CYS A 48 1.38 -21.61 6.50
C CYS A 48 1.18 -23.13 6.61
N HIS A 49 -0.02 -23.64 6.33
CA HIS A 49 -0.41 -25.04 6.59
C HIS A 49 -0.14 -25.51 8.04
N GLY A 50 -0.30 -24.61 9.02
CA GLY A 50 -0.04 -24.89 10.44
C GLY A 50 1.45 -24.92 10.82
N GLN A 51 2.36 -24.63 9.90
CA GLN A 51 3.80 -24.60 10.14
C GLN A 51 4.36 -23.16 10.02
N PHE A 52 5.45 -22.89 10.75
CA PHE A 52 6.18 -21.62 10.64
C PHE A 52 7.24 -21.65 9.54
N ILE A 53 7.87 -22.80 9.30
CA ILE A 53 8.76 -23.04 8.16
C ILE A 53 8.00 -23.98 7.21
N PRO A 54 7.61 -23.53 6.02
CA PRO A 54 6.75 -24.30 5.14
C PRO A 54 7.51 -25.37 4.33
N GLN A 55 6.75 -26.22 3.64
CA GLN A 55 7.27 -27.07 2.57
C GLN A 55 7.86 -26.23 1.42
N MET A 56 8.90 -26.75 0.76
CA MET A 56 9.68 -26.01 -0.24
C MET A 56 9.03 -25.91 -1.64
N ALA A 57 7.70 -25.89 -1.71
CA ALA A 57 6.99 -25.59 -2.95
C ALA A 57 7.16 -24.11 -3.30
N VAL A 58 7.36 -23.79 -4.59
CA VAL A 58 7.66 -22.41 -5.04
C VAL A 58 6.53 -21.45 -4.67
N SER A 59 5.27 -21.82 -4.91
CA SER A 59 4.10 -20.99 -4.57
C SER A 59 4.02 -20.69 -3.07
N THR A 60 4.29 -21.70 -2.24
CA THR A 60 4.34 -21.56 -0.78
C THR A 60 5.46 -20.63 -0.33
N MET A 61 6.66 -20.73 -0.93
CA MET A 61 7.77 -19.83 -0.63
C MET A 61 7.48 -18.39 -1.04
N ILE A 62 6.83 -18.17 -2.18
CA ILE A 62 6.44 -16.83 -2.65
C ILE A 62 5.47 -16.20 -1.65
N GLU A 63 4.38 -16.89 -1.29
CA GLU A 63 3.38 -16.35 -0.36
C GLU A 63 3.96 -16.16 1.05
N PHE A 64 4.70 -17.14 1.55
CA PHE A 64 5.31 -17.08 2.88
C PHE A 64 6.33 -15.94 2.98
N SER A 65 7.17 -15.74 1.96
CA SER A 65 8.14 -14.65 1.94
C SER A 65 7.46 -13.28 2.00
N HIS A 66 6.36 -13.10 1.27
CA HIS A 66 5.57 -11.88 1.34
C HIS A 66 5.02 -11.64 2.75
N ARG A 67 4.42 -12.67 3.39
CA ARG A 67 3.93 -12.59 4.78
C ARG A 67 5.03 -12.24 5.78
N ALA A 68 6.21 -12.85 5.64
CA ALA A 68 7.35 -12.61 6.50
C ALA A 68 7.86 -11.17 6.38
N VAL A 69 8.01 -10.66 5.15
CA VAL A 69 8.44 -9.28 4.90
C VAL A 69 7.39 -8.29 5.40
N VAL A 70 6.08 -8.55 5.23
CA VAL A 70 5.01 -7.74 5.83
C VAL A 70 5.13 -7.69 7.36
N GLY A 71 5.50 -8.80 8.01
CA GLY A 71 5.74 -8.82 9.46
C GLY A 71 6.90 -7.92 9.90
N VAL A 72 8.02 -7.98 9.19
CA VAL A 72 9.19 -7.09 9.42
C VAL A 72 8.80 -5.63 9.17
N GLU A 73 8.13 -5.36 8.06
CA GLU A 73 7.70 -4.02 7.68
C GLU A 73 6.72 -3.42 8.68
N SER A 74 5.82 -4.23 9.24
CA SER A 74 4.92 -3.81 10.32
C SER A 74 5.69 -3.30 11.54
N ALA A 75 6.77 -3.98 11.93
CA ALA A 75 7.62 -3.53 13.02
C ALA A 75 8.35 -2.22 12.71
N LEU A 76 8.82 -2.04 11.46
CA LEU A 76 9.46 -0.80 11.00
C LEU A 76 8.47 0.38 11.05
N ILE A 77 7.25 0.20 10.55
CA ILE A 77 6.20 1.23 10.53
C ILE A 77 5.79 1.63 11.95
N ILE A 78 5.58 0.65 12.84
CA ILE A 78 5.25 0.94 14.25
C ILE A 78 6.41 1.66 14.95
N GLY A 79 7.64 1.20 14.74
CA GLY A 79 8.84 1.87 15.25
C GLY A 79 8.95 3.31 14.76
N LEU A 80 8.73 3.55 13.47
CA LEU A 80 8.74 4.88 12.86
C LEU A 80 7.67 5.78 13.45
N ALA A 81 6.43 5.29 13.56
CA ALA A 81 5.32 6.04 14.14
C ALA A 81 5.64 6.46 15.59
N ILE A 82 6.16 5.54 16.41
CA ILE A 82 6.55 5.82 17.81
C ILE A 82 7.66 6.86 17.86
N LEU A 83 8.75 6.66 17.11
CA LEU A 83 9.90 7.59 17.13
C LEU A 83 9.53 8.98 16.63
N ALA A 84 8.76 9.07 15.53
CA ALA A 84 8.29 10.33 14.97
C ALA A 84 7.40 11.08 15.97
N VAL A 85 6.44 10.39 16.59
CA VAL A 85 5.56 10.96 17.62
C VAL A 85 6.36 11.42 18.84
N VAL A 86 7.25 10.60 19.38
CA VAL A 86 8.06 10.96 20.57
C VAL A 86 8.96 12.17 20.28
N ALA A 87 9.54 12.26 19.08
CA ALA A 87 10.40 13.37 18.70
C ALA A 87 9.61 14.65 18.38
N HIS A 88 8.43 14.54 17.77
CA HIS A 88 7.73 15.67 17.13
C HIS A 88 6.21 15.75 17.40
N TRP A 89 5.69 15.21 18.52
CA TRP A 89 4.25 15.18 18.88
C TRP A 89 3.50 16.51 18.72
N ARG A 90 4.17 17.65 18.93
CA ARG A 90 3.57 18.98 18.83
C ARG A 90 3.16 19.35 17.40
N ARG A 91 3.66 18.67 16.36
CA ARG A 91 3.28 18.88 14.97
C ARG A 91 2.01 18.10 14.63
N GLN A 92 1.03 18.77 14.04
CA GLN A 92 -0.25 18.14 13.68
C GLN A 92 -0.07 17.12 12.55
N GLU A 93 0.80 17.43 11.60
CA GLU A 93 1.15 16.63 10.44
C GLU A 93 1.73 15.27 10.86
N VAL A 94 2.63 15.28 11.86
CA VAL A 94 3.22 14.05 12.42
C VAL A 94 2.13 13.18 13.06
N ARG A 95 1.23 13.77 13.85
CA ARG A 95 0.13 13.01 14.48
C ARG A 95 -0.80 12.42 13.42
N PHE A 96 -1.18 13.21 12.42
CA PHE A 96 -2.04 12.78 11.33
C PHE A 96 -1.41 11.63 10.53
N LEU A 97 -0.17 11.79 10.06
CA LEU A 97 0.52 10.78 9.27
C LEU A 97 0.81 9.52 10.07
N ALA A 98 1.22 9.63 11.34
CA ALA A 98 1.43 8.48 12.21
C ALA A 98 0.13 7.69 12.42
N SER A 99 -0.99 8.38 12.65
CA SER A 99 -2.31 7.72 12.73
C SER A 99 -2.69 7.05 11.41
N LEU A 100 -2.46 7.71 10.28
CA LEU A 100 -2.77 7.17 8.95
C LEU A 100 -1.96 5.89 8.67
N MET A 101 -0.65 5.91 8.92
CA MET A 101 0.24 4.76 8.79
C MET A 101 -0.26 3.56 9.60
N VAL A 102 -0.56 3.77 10.89
CA VAL A 102 -0.96 2.69 11.81
C VAL A 102 -2.34 2.12 11.43
N VAL A 103 -3.31 2.98 11.12
CA VAL A 103 -4.65 2.55 10.72
C VAL A 103 -4.59 1.73 9.43
N PHE A 104 -3.90 2.24 8.41
CA PHE A 104 -3.81 1.56 7.11
C PHE A 104 -2.91 0.31 7.16
N LEU A 105 -1.93 0.24 8.07
CA LEU A 105 -1.18 -0.98 8.35
C LEU A 105 -2.10 -2.12 8.81
N PHE A 106 -2.95 -1.88 9.81
CA PHE A 106 -3.87 -2.90 10.30
C PHE A 106 -4.97 -3.21 9.30
N LEU A 107 -5.45 -2.21 8.56
CA LEU A 107 -6.45 -2.42 7.51
C LEU A 107 -5.90 -3.30 6.39
N GLN A 108 -4.68 -3.05 5.89
CA GLN A 108 -4.08 -3.90 4.84
C GLN A 108 -3.80 -5.31 5.36
N ALA A 109 -3.27 -5.46 6.58
CA ALA A 109 -2.96 -6.77 7.15
C ALA A 109 -4.25 -7.59 7.35
N GLY A 110 -5.32 -6.95 7.84
CA GLY A 110 -6.64 -7.57 7.97
C GLY A 110 -7.26 -7.96 6.64
N LEU A 111 -7.21 -7.08 5.63
CA LEU A 111 -7.70 -7.39 4.28
C LEU A 111 -6.90 -8.53 3.62
N GLY A 112 -5.57 -8.56 3.80
CA GLY A 112 -4.72 -9.64 3.30
C GLY A 112 -5.04 -10.98 3.96
N ALA A 113 -5.18 -11.01 5.28
CA ALA A 113 -5.60 -12.20 6.03
C ALA A 113 -7.01 -12.67 5.61
N TRP A 114 -7.93 -11.73 5.42
CA TRP A 114 -9.27 -12.04 4.94
C TRP A 114 -9.27 -12.62 3.52
N ALA A 115 -8.47 -12.06 2.61
CA ALA A 115 -8.35 -12.51 1.22
C ALA A 115 -7.81 -13.94 1.07
N VAL A 116 -6.98 -14.42 2.01
CA VAL A 116 -6.51 -15.82 1.99
C VAL A 116 -7.46 -16.79 2.68
N MET A 117 -8.23 -16.32 3.68
CA MET A 117 -9.16 -17.16 4.43
C MET A 117 -10.51 -17.33 3.74
N GLN A 118 -10.96 -16.32 2.99
CA GLN A 118 -12.25 -16.31 2.29
C GLN A 118 -12.10 -16.50 0.78
N PRO A 119 -13.17 -16.87 0.06
CA PRO A 119 -13.14 -16.84 -1.40
C PRO A 119 -12.80 -15.43 -1.88
N GLN A 120 -11.83 -15.35 -2.77
CA GLN A 120 -11.34 -14.07 -3.30
C GLN A 120 -12.34 -13.44 -4.26
N SER A 121 -12.48 -12.12 -4.18
CA SER A 121 -13.24 -11.34 -5.16
C SER A 121 -12.34 -10.24 -5.75
N ALA A 122 -12.51 -9.94 -7.03
CA ALA A 122 -11.74 -8.89 -7.71
C ALA A 122 -11.81 -7.55 -6.95
N ALA A 123 -12.99 -7.22 -6.41
CA ALA A 123 -13.22 -6.03 -5.60
C ALA A 123 -12.40 -6.03 -4.30
N ALA A 124 -12.31 -7.18 -3.61
CA ALA A 124 -11.53 -7.32 -2.38
C ALA A 124 -10.04 -7.12 -2.61
N LEU A 125 -9.48 -7.75 -3.65
CA LEU A 125 -8.07 -7.64 -3.97
C LEU A 125 -7.72 -6.23 -4.49
N ALA A 126 -8.61 -5.62 -5.29
CA ALA A 126 -8.45 -4.24 -5.74
C ALA A 126 -8.49 -3.24 -4.57
N LEU A 127 -9.39 -3.46 -3.61
CA LEU A 127 -9.46 -2.65 -2.39
C LEU A 127 -8.19 -2.81 -1.55
N HIS A 128 -7.68 -4.04 -1.40
CA HIS A 128 -6.43 -4.30 -0.69
C HIS A 128 -5.26 -3.51 -1.31
N PHE A 129 -5.13 -3.51 -2.63
CA PHE A 129 -4.10 -2.72 -3.33
C PHE A 129 -4.22 -1.21 -3.03
N GLY A 130 -5.43 -0.65 -3.10
CA GLY A 130 -5.68 0.77 -2.79
C GLY A 130 -5.31 1.13 -1.34
N VAL A 131 -5.68 0.29 -0.38
CA VAL A 131 -5.32 0.46 1.04
C VAL A 131 -3.81 0.39 1.24
N SER A 132 -3.12 -0.56 0.60
CA SER A 132 -1.66 -0.65 0.65
C SER A 132 -0.96 0.56 0.03
N LEU A 133 -1.53 1.17 -1.02
CA LEU A 133 -1.01 2.40 -1.60
C LEU A 133 -1.13 3.59 -0.65
N ILE A 134 -2.23 3.71 0.10
CA ILE A 134 -2.38 4.74 1.13
C ILE A 134 -1.37 4.51 2.27
N ALA A 135 -1.17 3.26 2.70
CA ALA A 135 -0.15 2.92 3.69
C ALA A 135 1.25 3.35 3.20
N PHE A 136 1.64 2.98 1.98
CA PHE A 136 2.92 3.38 1.38
C PHE A 136 3.07 4.90 1.30
N ALA A 137 2.06 5.61 0.77
CA ALA A 137 2.09 7.06 0.64
C ALA A 137 2.23 7.75 2.01
N SER A 138 1.56 7.23 3.05
CA SER A 138 1.66 7.78 4.41
C SER A 138 3.06 7.62 5.02
N VAL A 139 3.73 6.48 4.80
CA VAL A 139 5.10 6.22 5.25
C VAL A 139 6.10 7.10 4.47
N LEU A 140 5.92 7.21 3.16
CA LEU A 140 6.74 8.07 2.30
C LEU A 140 6.62 9.54 2.75
N LEU A 141 5.39 10.05 2.93
CA LEU A 141 5.16 11.43 3.36
C LEU A 141 5.68 11.70 4.77
N MET A 142 5.57 10.72 5.70
CA MET A 142 6.21 10.83 7.02
C MET A 142 7.73 10.94 6.87
N THR A 143 8.33 10.14 6.01
CA THR A 143 9.77 10.16 5.76
C THR A 143 10.21 11.51 5.21
N VAL A 144 9.55 12.03 4.16
CA VAL A 144 9.80 13.37 3.60
C VAL A 144 9.67 14.43 4.69
N LEU A 145 8.59 14.41 5.47
CA LEU A 145 8.36 15.33 6.57
C LEU A 145 9.51 15.30 7.59
N LEU A 146 10.02 14.13 7.96
CA LEU A 146 11.13 14.01 8.91
C LEU A 146 12.46 14.58 8.37
N PHE A 147 12.68 14.58 7.06
CA PHE A 147 13.83 15.25 6.45
C PHE A 147 13.64 16.77 6.42
N GLU A 148 12.42 17.25 6.18
CA GLU A 148 12.11 18.68 6.09
C GLU A 148 11.90 19.36 7.45
N ILE A 149 11.59 18.61 8.52
CA ILE A 149 11.16 19.20 9.81
C ILE A 149 12.24 20.02 10.53
N ASP A 150 13.52 19.75 10.26
CA ASP A 150 14.65 20.50 10.81
C ASP A 150 15.07 21.67 9.91
N ASP A 151 14.79 21.58 8.60
CA ASP A 151 15.00 22.66 7.64
C ASP A 151 13.86 23.68 7.79
N ARG A 152 14.09 24.60 8.72
CA ARG A 152 13.23 25.76 9.07
C ARG A 152 12.36 26.24 7.92
N ASP A 153 11.04 26.20 8.12
CA ASP A 153 10.05 27.18 7.64
C ASP A 153 10.00 27.52 6.13
N MET A 154 10.66 26.77 5.24
CA MET A 154 10.78 27.20 3.83
C MET A 154 9.57 26.83 2.94
N LEU A 155 8.74 25.87 3.34
CA LEU A 155 7.69 25.31 2.46
C LEU A 155 6.25 25.83 2.67
N SER A 156 5.92 26.60 3.72
CA SER A 156 4.50 26.97 3.92
C SER A 156 4.26 28.25 4.73
N THR A 157 4.64 29.41 4.18
CA THR A 157 4.05 30.69 4.60
C THR A 157 3.11 31.30 3.57
N ARG A 158 3.04 30.74 2.36
CA ARG A 158 2.13 31.23 1.31
C ARG A 158 0.81 30.46 1.35
N PRO A 159 -0.33 31.12 1.61
CA PRO A 159 -1.62 30.46 1.53
C PRO A 159 -1.86 29.98 0.09
N LEU A 160 -2.16 28.69 -0.07
CA LEU A 160 -2.57 28.12 -1.34
C LEU A 160 -3.98 28.61 -1.70
N SER A 161 -4.22 28.89 -2.98
CA SER A 161 -5.56 29.26 -3.43
C SER A 161 -6.55 28.11 -3.22
N HIS A 162 -7.82 28.44 -2.93
CA HIS A 162 -8.88 27.43 -2.77
C HIS A 162 -9.01 26.52 -3.99
N ARG A 163 -8.84 27.08 -5.20
CA ARG A 163 -8.89 26.35 -6.47
C ARG A 163 -7.76 25.33 -6.59
N TYR A 164 -6.53 25.72 -6.23
CA TYR A 164 -5.39 24.81 -6.26
C TYR A 164 -5.57 23.67 -5.26
N ARG A 165 -6.01 23.97 -4.03
CA ARG A 165 -6.31 22.94 -3.02
C ARG A 165 -7.40 21.98 -3.49
N ALA A 166 -8.48 22.49 -4.08
CA ALA A 166 -9.54 21.66 -4.65
C ALA A 166 -9.02 20.77 -5.78
N LEU A 167 -8.16 21.30 -6.66
CA LEU A 167 -7.55 20.53 -7.75
C LEU A 167 -6.66 19.40 -7.22
N VAL A 168 -5.83 19.66 -6.21
CA VAL A 168 -4.98 18.63 -5.58
C VAL A 168 -5.84 17.49 -5.03
N TRP A 169 -6.90 17.81 -4.27
CA TRP A 169 -7.80 16.78 -3.74
C TRP A 169 -8.57 16.04 -4.83
N ALA A 170 -9.01 16.75 -5.88
CA ALA A 170 -9.70 16.13 -7.02
C ALA A 170 -8.79 15.16 -7.77
N VAL A 171 -7.54 15.54 -8.05
CA VAL A 171 -6.56 14.69 -8.71
C VAL A 171 -6.19 13.50 -7.83
N THR A 172 -5.97 13.69 -6.52
CA THR A 172 -5.72 12.58 -5.60
C THR A 172 -6.87 11.57 -5.58
N GLY A 173 -8.12 12.05 -5.50
CA GLY A 173 -9.30 11.19 -5.56
C GLY A 173 -9.44 10.47 -6.89
N TYR A 174 -9.25 11.18 -8.00
CA TYR A 174 -9.28 10.60 -9.34
C TYR A 174 -8.20 9.53 -9.53
N SER A 175 -6.96 9.80 -9.11
CA SER A 175 -5.87 8.82 -9.17
C SER A 175 -6.18 7.57 -8.35
N TYR A 176 -6.82 7.72 -7.18
CA TYR A 176 -7.24 6.57 -6.38
C TYR A 176 -8.30 5.72 -7.09
N VAL A 177 -9.28 6.35 -7.75
CA VAL A 177 -10.29 5.67 -8.56
C VAL A 177 -9.62 4.93 -9.74
N VAL A 178 -8.70 5.58 -10.45
CA VAL A 178 -7.97 4.97 -11.56
C VAL A 178 -7.15 3.77 -11.10
N VAL A 179 -6.47 3.87 -9.95
CA VAL A 179 -5.72 2.77 -9.36
C VAL A 179 -6.64 1.60 -9.00
N TYR A 180 -7.78 1.87 -8.35
CA TYR A 180 -8.75 0.84 -8.02
C TYR A 180 -9.29 0.15 -9.27
N LEU A 181 -9.68 0.90 -10.29
CA LEU A 181 -10.17 0.36 -11.55
C LEU A 181 -9.11 -0.49 -12.26
N GLY A 182 -7.84 -0.04 -12.27
CA GLY A 182 -6.73 -0.82 -12.82
C GLY A 182 -6.52 -2.14 -12.09
N ALA A 183 -6.51 -2.12 -10.75
CA ALA A 183 -6.41 -3.33 -9.94
C ALA A 183 -7.62 -4.27 -10.11
N TYR A 184 -8.82 -3.70 -10.25
CA TYR A 184 -10.05 -4.44 -10.48
C TYR A 184 -10.02 -5.16 -11.84
N VAL A 185 -9.65 -4.47 -12.92
CA VAL A 185 -9.49 -5.06 -14.27
C VAL A 185 -8.50 -6.23 -14.24
N ARG A 186 -7.41 -6.09 -13.50
CA ARG A 186 -6.44 -7.18 -13.33
C ARG A 186 -7.05 -8.39 -12.63
N HIS A 187 -7.81 -8.18 -11.56
CA HIS A 187 -8.34 -9.26 -10.74
C HIS A 187 -9.69 -9.83 -11.21
N SER A 188 -10.32 -9.22 -12.22
CA SER A 188 -11.47 -9.77 -12.94
C SER A 188 -11.08 -10.52 -14.22
N ASP A 189 -9.78 -10.77 -14.42
CA ASP A 189 -9.19 -11.34 -15.63
C ASP A 189 -9.58 -10.62 -16.94
N ALA A 190 -9.90 -9.32 -16.85
CA ALA A 190 -10.35 -8.49 -17.98
C ALA A 190 -9.20 -7.75 -18.69
N ASP A 191 -7.96 -7.99 -18.29
CA ASP A 191 -6.76 -7.32 -18.83
C ASP A 191 -6.52 -7.58 -20.33
N GLN A 192 -6.96 -8.72 -20.84
CA GLN A 192 -6.88 -9.09 -22.27
C GLN A 192 -8.25 -9.04 -22.99
N ALA A 193 -9.26 -8.42 -22.38
CA ALA A 193 -10.61 -8.38 -22.97
C ALA A 193 -10.67 -7.52 -24.25
N CYS A 194 -9.83 -6.49 -24.34
CA CYS A 194 -9.71 -5.61 -25.50
C CYS A 194 -8.30 -5.70 -26.08
N THR A 195 -8.18 -6.09 -27.36
CA THR A 195 -6.88 -6.26 -28.04
C THR A 195 -6.36 -4.99 -28.73
N GLY A 196 -7.18 -3.94 -28.81
CA GLY A 196 -6.87 -2.69 -29.49
C GLY A 196 -6.84 -1.46 -28.57
N TRP A 197 -6.26 -0.37 -29.06
CA TRP A 197 -6.29 0.96 -28.44
C TRP A 197 -6.39 2.04 -29.52
N PRO A 198 -7.22 3.09 -29.37
CA PRO A 198 -8.10 3.38 -28.22
C PRO A 198 -9.44 2.63 -28.25
N LEU A 199 -9.73 1.87 -29.32
CA LEU A 199 -10.97 1.12 -29.49
C LEU A 199 -10.86 -0.29 -28.89
N CYS A 200 -11.95 -0.79 -28.31
CA CYS A 200 -12.03 -2.18 -27.87
C CYS A 200 -12.57 -3.05 -29.01
N ASN A 201 -11.74 -3.95 -29.55
CA ASN A 201 -12.11 -4.90 -30.60
C ASN A 201 -12.79 -4.21 -31.82
N GLY A 202 -12.28 -3.03 -32.21
CA GLY A 202 -12.80 -2.23 -33.33
C GLY A 202 -14.03 -1.37 -33.02
N ALA A 203 -14.54 -1.37 -31.78
CA ALA A 203 -15.70 -0.59 -31.36
C ALA A 203 -15.35 0.47 -30.30
N VAL A 204 -16.03 1.62 -30.38
CA VAL A 204 -15.96 2.68 -29.34
C VAL A 204 -16.75 2.24 -28.09
N ILE A 205 -17.92 1.64 -28.31
CA ILE A 205 -18.76 1.03 -27.27
C ILE A 205 -18.83 -0.46 -27.63
N PRO A 206 -18.02 -1.33 -27.02
CA PRO A 206 -18.08 -2.75 -27.29
C PRO A 206 -19.39 -3.34 -26.76
N ARG A 207 -19.77 -4.51 -27.27
CA ARG A 207 -20.90 -5.25 -26.69
C ARG A 207 -20.48 -5.79 -25.33
N PHE A 208 -21.30 -5.57 -24.31
CA PHE A 208 -21.06 -6.05 -22.94
C PHE A 208 -21.43 -7.53 -22.79
N HIS A 209 -20.76 -8.39 -23.56
CA HIS A 209 -20.79 -9.85 -23.36
C HIS A 209 -19.42 -10.30 -22.84
N ASP A 210 -19.41 -11.35 -22.02
CA ASP A 210 -18.19 -11.95 -21.45
C ASP A 210 -17.33 -10.96 -20.64
N LYS A 211 -16.01 -11.12 -20.65
CA LYS A 211 -15.05 -10.34 -19.84
C LYS A 211 -14.94 -8.86 -20.22
N VAL A 212 -15.51 -8.45 -21.36
CA VAL A 212 -15.61 -7.04 -21.78
C VAL A 212 -16.72 -6.30 -21.01
N GLY A 213 -17.70 -7.03 -20.48
CA GLY A 213 -18.87 -6.50 -19.77
C GLY A 213 -18.82 -6.52 -18.25
N ALA A 214 -17.79 -7.12 -17.64
CA ALA A 214 -17.62 -7.32 -16.19
C ALA A 214 -18.93 -7.30 -15.38
N VAL A 215 -19.62 -8.44 -15.32
CA VAL A 215 -20.63 -8.74 -14.28
C VAL A 215 -19.96 -9.59 -13.21
#